data_AF-A0A431JXF8-F1
#
_entry.id   AF-A0A431JXF8-F1
#
_cell.length_a   1.000
_cell.length_b   1.000
_cell.length_c   1.000
_cell.angle_alpha   90.00
_cell.angle_beta   90.00
_cell.angle_gamma   90.00
#
_symmetry.space_group_name_H-M   'P 1'
#
loop_
_entity.id
_entity.type
_entity.pdbx_description
1 polymer ?
#
loop_
_entity_poly.entity_id
_entity_poly.type
_entity_poly.pdbx_seq_one_letter_code
_entity_poly.pdbx_strand_id
1 'polypeptide(L)'
;MPTPHEPEQPDSDEAPDDARQLSLFLMSQLDARIRAAVSGAGQQTLYYVIRSQSTGVLSIIAASSLGDEQEPVGKPMPFADCIAYVNAQMVAREAQGKPAHPSDPEPTP
;
A
#
# COMPACT_ATOMS: atom_id res chain seq x y z
N MET A 1 -11.78 56.47 -58.46
CA MET A 1 -10.81 55.46 -58.01
C MET A 1 -11.09 55.18 -56.54
N PRO A 2 -11.41 53.95 -56.12
CA PRO A 2 -11.62 53.63 -54.70
C PRO A 2 -10.30 53.30 -54.01
N THR A 3 -10.12 53.82 -52.79
CA THR A 3 -9.02 53.50 -51.87
C THR A 3 -9.16 52.07 -51.33
N PRO A 4 -8.07 51.31 -51.10
CA PRO A 4 -8.14 50.00 -50.47
C PRO A 4 -8.32 50.16 -48.96
N HIS A 5 -9.24 49.40 -48.37
CA HIS A 5 -9.30 49.19 -46.93
C HIS A 5 -8.07 48.42 -46.47
N GLU A 6 -7.24 49.03 -45.62
CA GLU A 6 -6.27 48.31 -44.78
C GLU A 6 -7.03 47.46 -43.75
N PRO A 7 -6.64 46.20 -43.52
CA PRO A 7 -7.19 45.41 -42.43
C PRO A 7 -6.56 45.83 -41.10
N GLU A 8 -7.39 46.22 -40.13
CA GLU A 8 -7.03 46.35 -38.72
C GLU A 8 -6.37 45.05 -38.23
N GLN A 9 -5.08 45.11 -37.91
CA GLN A 9 -4.41 44.03 -37.18
C GLN A 9 -4.78 44.16 -35.70
N PRO A 10 -5.34 43.14 -35.04
CA PRO A 10 -5.58 43.21 -33.61
C PRO A 10 -4.25 43.16 -32.84
N ASP A 11 -4.12 44.09 -31.91
CA ASP A 11 -3.08 44.17 -30.87
C ASP A 11 -2.62 42.79 -30.41
N SER A 12 -1.33 42.50 -30.59
CA SER A 12 -0.69 41.27 -30.13
C SER A 12 0.49 41.64 -29.23
N ASP A 13 0.24 42.13 -28.02
CA ASP A 13 1.31 42.37 -27.04
C ASP A 13 0.98 42.01 -25.57
N GLU A 14 -0.18 41.39 -25.27
CA GLU A 14 -0.61 41.16 -23.87
C GLU A 14 -0.78 39.69 -23.46
N ALA A 15 0.12 38.77 -23.84
CA ALA A 15 0.02 37.37 -23.39
C ALA A 15 1.31 36.56 -23.10
N PRO A 16 2.46 37.15 -22.68
CA PRO A 16 3.57 36.33 -22.16
C PRO A 16 3.51 36.10 -20.63
N ASP A 17 2.92 37.02 -19.86
CA ASP A 17 2.96 36.97 -18.39
C ASP A 17 1.92 36.03 -17.79
N ASP A 18 0.69 36.00 -18.29
CA ASP A 18 -0.36 35.10 -17.80
C ASP A 18 -0.02 33.63 -18.03
N ALA A 19 0.56 33.29 -19.19
CA ALA A 19 0.98 31.93 -19.50
C ALA A 19 2.12 31.47 -18.57
N ARG A 20 3.05 32.38 -18.23
CA ARG A 20 4.13 32.11 -17.28
C ARG A 20 3.59 31.95 -15.86
N GLN A 21 2.70 32.84 -15.41
CA GLN A 21 2.07 32.73 -14.10
C GLN A 21 1.24 31.45 -13.96
N LEU A 22 0.50 31.07 -15.00
CA LEU A 22 -0.24 29.81 -15.05
C LEU A 22 0.70 28.61 -14.97
N SER A 23 1.81 28.61 -15.71
CA SER A 23 2.79 27.50 -15.66
C SER A 23 3.44 27.35 -14.28
N LEU A 24 3.77 28.45 -13.62
CA LEU A 24 4.32 28.46 -12.26
C LEU A 24 3.31 27.95 -11.24
N PHE A 25 2.04 28.36 -11.39
CA PHE A 25 0.96 27.88 -10.54
C PHE A 25 0.75 26.36 -10.71
N LEU A 26 0.72 25.86 -11.95
CA LEU A 26 0.59 24.42 -12.22
C LEU A 26 1.79 23.62 -11.67
N MET A 27 3.01 24.13 -11.81
CA MET A 27 4.21 23.52 -11.20
C MET A 27 4.13 23.47 -9.68
N SER A 28 3.65 24.54 -9.03
CA SER A 28 3.49 24.56 -7.56
C SER A 28 2.47 23.53 -7.07
N GLN A 29 1.40 23.30 -7.83
CA GLN A 29 0.42 22.26 -7.51
C GLN A 29 0.98 20.85 -7.69
N LEU A 30 1.81 20.63 -8.73
CA LEU A 30 2.51 19.37 -8.92
C LEU A 30 3.49 19.10 -7.77
N ASP A 31 4.27 20.10 -7.37
CA ASP A 31 5.22 19.97 -6.25
C ASP A 31 4.50 19.63 -4.94
N ALA A 32 3.38 20.31 -4.66
CA ALA A 32 2.56 20.04 -3.49
C ALA A 32 1.99 18.60 -3.50
N ARG A 33 1.53 18.11 -4.66
CA ARG A 33 1.03 16.74 -4.81
C ARG A 33 2.13 15.70 -4.66
N ILE A 34 3.31 15.95 -5.24
CA ILE A 34 4.47 15.06 -5.12
C ILE A 34 4.91 14.99 -3.65
N ARG A 35 5.03 16.14 -2.98
CA ARG A 35 5.41 16.19 -1.57
C ARG A 35 4.41 15.46 -0.67
N ALA A 36 3.11 15.65 -0.90
CA ALA A 36 2.07 14.93 -0.18
C ALA A 36 2.13 13.42 -0.42
N ALA A 37 2.35 12.99 -1.67
CA ALA A 37 2.51 11.58 -2.03
C ALA A 37 3.76 10.96 -1.37
N VAL A 38 4.89 11.67 -1.36
CA VAL A 38 6.14 11.22 -0.74
C VAL A 38 6.02 11.18 0.78
N SER A 39 5.40 12.18 1.40
CA SER A 39 5.16 12.21 2.85
C SER A 39 4.18 11.12 3.29
N GLY A 40 3.21 10.74 2.46
CA GLY A 40 2.30 9.62 2.71
C GLY A 40 2.91 8.23 2.47
N ALA A 41 3.85 8.12 1.55
CA ALA A 41 4.49 6.85 1.18
C ALA A 41 5.53 6.33 2.20
N GLY A 42 5.91 7.16 3.19
CA GLY A 42 6.98 6.83 4.14
C GLY A 42 6.56 6.13 5.42
N GLN A 43 5.27 6.14 5.77
CA GLN A 43 4.81 5.49 7.01
C GLN A 43 4.35 4.07 6.72
N GLN A 44 5.30 3.13 6.72
CA GLN A 44 4.94 1.72 6.75
C GLN A 44 4.18 1.45 8.05
N THR A 45 2.88 1.22 7.92
CA THR A 45 2.03 0.84 9.05
C THR A 45 2.51 -0.52 9.53
N LEU A 46 2.85 -0.60 10.81
CA LEU A 46 3.32 -1.83 11.45
C LEU A 46 2.15 -2.57 12.10
N TYR A 47 2.28 -3.89 12.15
CA TYR A 47 1.27 -4.82 12.63
C TYR A 47 1.89 -5.83 13.58
N TYR A 48 1.08 -6.36 14.50
CA TYR A 48 1.42 -7.53 15.30
C TYR A 48 0.63 -8.75 14.84
N VAL A 49 1.24 -9.92 14.96
CA VAL A 49 0.51 -11.19 14.98
C VAL A 49 0.19 -11.49 16.44
N ILE A 50 -1.07 -11.69 16.77
CA ILE A 50 -1.51 -12.11 18.11
C ILE A 50 -2.02 -13.54 18.04
N ARG A 51 -1.89 -14.25 19.16
CA ARG A 51 -2.50 -15.57 19.33
C ARG A 51 -3.65 -15.47 20.31
N SER A 52 -4.85 -15.83 19.86
CA SER A 52 -5.99 -15.96 20.76
C SER A 52 -5.72 -17.09 21.75
N GLN A 53 -5.75 -16.79 23.05
CA GLN A 53 -5.53 -17.80 24.09
C GLN A 53 -6.68 -18.81 24.18
N SER A 54 -7.90 -18.41 23.81
CA SER A 54 -9.09 -19.27 23.88
C SER A 54 -9.20 -20.24 22.70
N THR A 55 -8.83 -19.79 21.50
CA THR A 55 -9.01 -20.58 20.25
C THR A 55 -7.70 -21.06 19.64
N GLY A 56 -6.56 -20.49 20.05
CA GLY A 56 -5.26 -20.75 19.45
C GLY A 56 -5.07 -20.17 18.04
N VAL A 57 -6.06 -19.45 17.51
CA VAL A 57 -6.03 -18.83 16.18
C VAL A 57 -5.06 -17.65 16.16
N LEU A 58 -4.29 -17.53 15.08
CA LEU A 58 -3.43 -16.39 14.82
C LEU A 58 -4.22 -15.29 14.10
N SER A 59 -4.07 -14.05 14.54
CA SER A 59 -4.73 -12.89 13.93
C SER A 59 -3.74 -11.75 13.78
N ILE A 60 -3.97 -10.88 12.80
CA ILE A 60 -3.11 -9.72 12.53
C ILE A 60 -3.85 -8.46 12.96
N ILE A 61 -3.21 -7.64 13.76
CA ILE A 61 -3.77 -6.37 14.24
C ILE A 61 -2.78 -5.23 14.00
N ALA A 62 -3.30 -4.02 13.80
CA ALA A 62 -2.46 -2.83 13.69
C ALA A 62 -1.74 -2.60 15.03
N ALA A 63 -0.47 -2.18 14.97
CA ALA A 63 0.32 -1.93 16.17
C ALA A 63 -0.28 -0.85 17.08
N SER A 64 -1.01 0.10 16.49
CA SER A 64 -1.75 1.14 17.21
C SER A 64 -3.01 0.64 17.92
N SER A 65 -3.45 -0.59 17.66
CA SER A 65 -4.68 -1.19 18.19
C SER A 65 -4.42 -2.35 19.15
N LEU A 66 -3.16 -2.60 19.53
CA LEU A 66 -2.80 -3.64 20.49
C LEU A 66 -3.30 -3.21 21.89
N GLY A 67 -4.26 -3.95 22.43
CA GLY A 67 -4.73 -3.79 23.81
C GLY A 67 -3.91 -4.64 24.79
N ASP A 68 -3.95 -4.30 26.08
CA ASP A 68 -3.11 -4.91 27.13
C ASP A 68 -3.34 -6.42 27.34
N GLU A 69 -4.51 -6.95 26.95
CA GLU A 69 -4.86 -8.36 27.14
C GLU A 69 -4.44 -9.27 25.97
N GLN A 70 -3.88 -8.69 24.91
CA GLN A 70 -3.47 -9.43 23.71
C GLN A 70 -1.98 -9.73 23.78
N GLU A 71 -1.61 -11.01 23.63
CA GLU A 71 -0.21 -11.43 23.66
C GLU A 71 0.36 -11.45 22.23
N PRO A 72 1.24 -10.49 21.87
CA PRO A 72 1.86 -10.47 20.55
C PRO A 72 2.88 -11.60 20.42
N VAL A 73 2.81 -12.30 19.30
CA VAL A 73 3.75 -13.35 18.91
C VAL A 73 4.96 -12.69 18.24
N GLY A 74 5.70 -11.91 19.01
CA GLY A 74 6.94 -11.25 18.58
C GLY A 74 6.83 -9.73 18.37
N LYS A 75 7.71 -9.21 17.50
CA LYS A 75 7.89 -7.77 17.23
C LYS A 75 6.91 -7.25 16.17
N PRO A 76 6.65 -5.93 16.12
CA PRO A 76 5.80 -5.37 15.08
C PRO A 76 6.52 -5.41 13.72
N MET A 77 5.79 -5.78 12.66
CA MET A 77 6.32 -6.00 11.32
C MET A 77 5.38 -5.40 10.25
N PRO A 78 5.87 -5.20 9.01
CA PRO A 78 5.01 -4.93 7.86
C PRO A 78 3.92 -5.99 7.68
N PHE A 79 2.77 -5.60 7.14
CA PHE A 79 1.62 -6.51 6.96
C PHE A 79 1.97 -7.76 6.13
N ALA A 80 2.76 -7.61 5.07
CA ALA A 80 3.19 -8.71 4.23
C ALA A 80 3.99 -9.78 5.02
N ASP A 81 4.86 -9.34 5.93
CA ASP A 81 5.64 -10.25 6.78
C ASP A 81 4.73 -10.96 7.79
N CYS A 82 3.71 -10.27 8.32
CA CYS A 82 2.72 -10.89 9.22
C CYS A 82 1.95 -12.01 8.52
N ILE A 83 1.54 -11.79 7.27
CA ILE A 83 0.88 -12.82 6.45
C ILE A 83 1.82 -13.99 6.18
N ALA A 84 3.09 -13.72 5.82
CA ALA A 84 4.09 -14.77 5.60
C ALA A 84 4.28 -15.63 6.86
N TYR A 85 4.36 -15.00 8.04
CA TYR A 85 4.47 -15.69 9.32
C TYR A 85 3.25 -16.59 9.60
N VAL A 86 2.04 -16.07 9.45
CA VAL A 86 0.80 -16.84 9.69
C VAL A 86 0.73 -18.05 8.75
N ASN A 87 1.04 -17.85 7.47
CA ASN A 87 1.04 -18.92 6.48
C ASN A 87 2.08 -20.00 6.82
N ALA A 88 3.30 -19.62 7.21
CA ALA A 88 4.33 -20.57 7.62
C ALA A 88 3.89 -21.41 8.82
N GLN A 89 3.18 -20.81 9.79
CA GLN A 89 2.65 -21.53 10.95
C GLN A 89 1.50 -22.49 10.58
N MET A 90 0.63 -22.11 9.64
CA MET A 90 -0.42 -23.01 9.16
C MET A 90 0.17 -24.21 8.43
N VAL A 91 1.12 -23.99 7.52
CA VAL A 91 1.81 -25.06 6.79
C VAL A 91 2.57 -25.99 7.74
N ALA A 92 3.26 -25.45 8.75
CA ALA A 92 3.96 -26.26 9.74
C ALA A 92 3.00 -27.16 10.55
N ARG A 93 1.79 -26.66 10.88
CA ARG A 93 0.75 -27.45 11.55
C ARG A 93 0.17 -28.54 10.65
N GLU A 94 -0.07 -28.24 9.38
CA GLU A 94 -0.56 -29.23 8.41
C GLU A 94 0.48 -30.34 8.17
N ALA A 95 1.76 -29.99 8.10
CA ALA A 95 2.86 -30.94 7.95
C ALA A 95 2.99 -31.88 9.17
N GLN A 96 2.72 -31.38 10.38
CA GLN A 96 2.72 -32.20 11.61
C GLN A 96 1.43 -33.03 11.78
N GLY A 97 0.34 -32.64 11.12
CA GLY A 97 -0.99 -33.24 11.26
C GLY A 97 -1.23 -34.54 10.48
N LYS A 98 -0.23 -35.05 9.74
CA LYS A 98 -0.39 -36.30 8.97
C LYS A 98 0.38 -37.44 9.62
N PRO A 99 -0.22 -38.27 10.49
CA PRO A 99 0.24 -39.64 10.61
C PRO A 99 0.05 -40.26 9.22
N ALA A 100 1.13 -40.69 8.59
CA ALA A 100 1.03 -41.63 7.48
C ALA A 100 0.30 -42.86 8.04
N HIS A 101 -0.99 -43.01 7.72
CA HIS A 101 -1.72 -44.21 8.08
C HIS A 101 -1.04 -45.37 7.32
N PRO A 102 -0.45 -46.38 7.99
CA PRO A 102 0.07 -47.55 7.31
C PRO A 102 -1.12 -48.44 6.97
N SER A 103 -1.84 -48.09 5.91
CA SER A 103 -2.93 -48.90 5.36
C SER A 103 -2.98 -48.72 3.84
N ASP A 104 -1.82 -48.84 3.20
CA ASP A 104 -1.81 -49.36 1.84
C ASP A 104 -1.85 -50.89 1.96
N PRO A 105 -2.85 -51.57 1.36
CA PRO A 105 -2.94 -53.02 1.42
C PRO A 105 -1.75 -53.64 0.69
N GLU A 106 -1.12 -54.59 1.36
CA GLU A 106 -0.08 -55.46 0.83
C GLU A 106 -0.49 -56.04 -0.54
N PRO A 107 0.34 -55.98 -1.59
CA PRO A 107 0.04 -56.67 -2.83
C PRO A 107 0.24 -58.17 -2.59
N THR A 108 -0.88 -58.88 -2.38
CA THR A 108 -0.90 -60.35 -2.37
C THR A 108 -0.30 -60.94 -3.67
N PRO A 109 0.36 -62.11 -3.58
CA PRO A 109 1.38 -62.60 -4.52
C PRO A 109 0.88 -63.02 -5.90
#